data_AF-A0A3B0W1M3-F1
#
_entry.id   AF-A0A3B0W1M3-F1
#
_cell.length_a   1.000
_cell.length_b   1.000
_cell.length_c   1.000
_cell.angle_alpha   90.00
_cell.angle_beta   90.00
_cell.angle_gamma   90.00
#
_symmetry.space_group_name_H-M   'P 1'
#
loop_
_entity.id
_entity.type
_entity.pdbx_description
1 polymer ?
#
loop_
_entity_poly.entity_id
_entity_poly.type
_entity_poly.pdbx_seq_one_letter_code
_entity_poly.pdbx_strand_id
1 'polypeptide(L)'
;MKPPEWLPTFPFLQTQWPEIMALSKIYPELKSHDLNLDWQAFSVVYQQSNPIIDWFAKLRQFRKSRLAYLAYHDLFKSLDEHLETMHRVSDLADLLIQKAHQIAAADMAAKHGLVIDASGEPVEMMVWALGKLGTRELNYSSDVDLVFLYSQDGVSNGKRSLEASSYFIRLGQKIIKLLDHFTQDGQVYRVDMRLRPFGSAGPLACSVGALQQYLQYEGREWERFAWMRARMVSTQSAVDAEV
;
A
#
# COMPACT_ATOMS: atom_id res chain seq x y z
N MET A 1 5.65 -20.50 -24.31
CA MET A 1 4.60 -21.53 -24.18
C MET A 1 3.37 -21.04 -24.94
N LYS A 2 2.68 -21.90 -25.71
CA LYS A 2 1.44 -21.51 -26.41
C LYS A 2 0.36 -21.17 -25.36
N PRO A 3 -0.43 -20.09 -25.52
CA PRO A 3 -1.52 -19.78 -24.59
C PRO A 3 -2.54 -20.93 -24.52
N PRO A 4 -3.08 -21.24 -23.33
CA PRO A 4 -4.07 -22.30 -23.18
C PRO A 4 -5.43 -21.90 -23.76
N GLU A 5 -6.24 -22.90 -24.16
CA GLU A 5 -7.53 -22.67 -24.82
C GLU A 5 -8.56 -21.95 -23.94
N TRP A 6 -8.44 -22.07 -22.62
CA TRP A 6 -9.33 -21.39 -21.68
C TRP A 6 -9.03 -19.89 -21.51
N LEU A 7 -7.83 -19.42 -21.90
CA LEU A 7 -7.37 -18.06 -21.62
C LEU A 7 -8.30 -16.95 -22.09
N PRO A 8 -8.93 -17.03 -23.30
CA PRO A 8 -9.88 -16.01 -23.74
C PRO A 8 -11.12 -15.84 -22.85
N THR A 9 -11.43 -16.81 -21.99
CA THR A 9 -12.53 -16.74 -21.01
C THR A 9 -12.21 -15.76 -19.88
N PHE A 10 -10.93 -15.45 -19.65
CA PHE A 10 -10.46 -14.55 -18.59
C PHE A 10 -9.69 -13.37 -19.20
N PRO A 11 -10.40 -12.32 -19.69
CA PRO A 11 -9.77 -11.18 -20.37
C PRO A 11 -8.64 -10.52 -19.55
N PHE A 12 -8.79 -10.45 -18.23
CA PHE A 12 -7.75 -9.93 -17.34
C PHE A 12 -6.43 -10.70 -17.49
N LEU A 13 -6.47 -12.04 -17.39
CA LEU A 13 -5.28 -12.90 -17.56
C LEU A 13 -4.78 -12.86 -19.00
N GLN A 14 -5.68 -12.84 -19.98
CA GLN A 14 -5.31 -12.76 -21.38
C GLN A 14 -4.48 -11.51 -21.69
N THR A 15 -4.90 -10.35 -21.20
CA THR A 15 -4.20 -9.08 -21.41
C THR A 15 -2.85 -8.99 -20.68
N GLN A 16 -2.60 -9.86 -19.71
CA GLN A 16 -1.36 -9.89 -18.92
C GLN A 16 -0.55 -11.16 -19.17
N TRP A 17 -0.92 -11.95 -20.19
CA TRP A 17 -0.29 -13.24 -20.45
C TRP A 17 1.23 -13.15 -20.71
N PRO A 18 1.75 -12.16 -21.47
CA PRO A 18 3.20 -12.00 -21.62
C PRO A 18 3.92 -11.82 -20.29
N GLU A 19 3.36 -11.00 -19.39
CA GLU A 19 3.94 -10.72 -18.07
C GLU A 19 3.83 -11.92 -17.14
N ILE A 20 2.69 -12.64 -17.15
CA ILE A 20 2.52 -13.89 -16.40
C ILE A 20 3.63 -14.88 -16.81
N MET A 21 3.83 -15.08 -18.12
CA MET A 21 4.84 -16.01 -18.63
C MET A 21 6.27 -15.56 -18.34
N ALA A 22 6.53 -14.25 -18.31
CA ALA A 22 7.84 -13.73 -17.93
C ALA A 22 8.12 -13.97 -16.44
N LEU A 23 7.15 -13.65 -15.57
CA LEU A 23 7.25 -13.84 -14.12
C LEU A 23 7.35 -15.32 -13.75
N SER A 24 6.54 -16.22 -14.35
CA SER A 24 6.61 -17.66 -14.07
C SER A 24 7.93 -18.32 -14.49
N LYS A 25 8.74 -17.68 -15.36
CA LYS A 25 10.10 -18.16 -15.65
C LYS A 25 11.11 -17.78 -14.56
N ILE A 26 10.92 -16.61 -13.95
CA ILE A 26 11.80 -16.10 -12.88
C ILE A 26 11.41 -16.72 -11.54
N TYR A 27 10.10 -16.77 -11.28
CA TYR A 27 9.46 -17.25 -10.06
C TYR A 27 8.50 -18.40 -10.41
N PRO A 28 9.01 -19.64 -10.59
CA PRO A 28 8.17 -20.78 -10.92
C PRO A 28 7.25 -21.21 -9.76
N GLU A 29 7.61 -20.89 -8.53
CA GLU A 29 6.82 -21.15 -7.33
C GLU A 29 6.48 -19.83 -6.63
N LEU A 30 5.24 -19.68 -6.14
CA LEU A 30 4.84 -18.45 -5.43
C LEU A 30 5.72 -18.17 -4.21
N LYS A 31 6.20 -19.24 -3.55
CA LYS A 31 7.05 -19.12 -2.36
C LYS A 31 8.38 -18.44 -2.64
N SER A 32 8.90 -18.55 -3.87
CA SER A 32 10.16 -17.93 -4.28
C SER A 32 9.99 -16.52 -4.86
N HIS A 33 8.75 -16.00 -4.95
CA HIS A 33 8.49 -14.66 -5.45
C HIS A 33 8.94 -13.60 -4.43
N ASP A 34 10.15 -13.09 -4.63
CA ASP A 34 10.67 -11.92 -3.91
C ASP A 34 10.13 -10.64 -4.54
N LEU A 35 9.15 -10.03 -3.88
CA LEU A 35 8.48 -8.82 -4.34
C LEU A 35 9.39 -7.57 -4.36
N ASN A 36 10.41 -7.50 -3.49
CA ASN A 36 11.32 -6.35 -3.45
C ASN A 36 12.30 -6.40 -4.62
N LEU A 37 12.92 -7.56 -4.86
CA LEU A 37 13.77 -7.76 -6.03
C LEU A 37 12.97 -7.58 -7.34
N ASP A 38 11.74 -8.09 -7.38
CA ASP A 38 10.85 -7.90 -8.52
C ASP A 38 10.51 -6.42 -8.76
N TRP A 39 10.22 -5.66 -7.71
CA TRP A 39 10.01 -4.21 -7.81
C TRP A 39 11.22 -3.46 -8.33
N GLN A 40 12.43 -3.82 -7.87
CA GLN A 40 13.68 -3.21 -8.35
C GLN A 40 13.90 -3.51 -9.84
N ALA A 41 13.77 -4.77 -10.25
CA ALA A 41 13.91 -5.18 -11.65
C ALA A 41 12.88 -4.49 -12.55
N PHE A 42 11.61 -4.46 -12.13
CA PHE A 42 10.56 -3.73 -12.83
C PHE A 42 10.85 -2.24 -12.93
N SER A 43 11.35 -1.64 -11.85
CA SER A 43 11.65 -0.21 -11.80
C SER A 43 12.71 0.20 -12.82
N VAL A 44 13.73 -0.63 -13.02
CA VAL A 44 14.79 -0.40 -14.03
C VAL A 44 14.18 -0.40 -15.44
N VAL A 45 13.42 -1.44 -15.78
CA VAL A 45 12.77 -1.57 -17.10
C VAL A 45 11.78 -0.44 -17.36
N TYR A 46 10.98 -0.08 -16.34
CA TYR A 46 10.01 1.01 -16.44
C TYR A 46 10.71 2.34 -16.73
N GLN A 47 11.81 2.64 -16.04
CA GLN A 47 12.55 3.89 -16.19
C GLN A 47 13.24 4.01 -17.55
N GLN A 48 13.71 2.90 -18.12
CA GLN A 48 14.27 2.88 -19.49
C GLN A 48 13.23 3.29 -20.54
N SER A 49 11.96 2.92 -20.33
CA SER A 49 10.86 3.24 -21.25
C SER A 49 10.19 4.58 -20.95
N ASN A 50 10.39 5.14 -19.76
CA ASN A 50 9.73 6.36 -19.28
C ASN A 50 10.77 7.33 -18.67
N PRO A 51 11.37 8.22 -19.47
CA PRO A 51 12.38 9.17 -18.99
C PRO A 51 11.86 10.10 -17.88
N ILE A 52 10.56 10.43 -17.91
CA ILE A 52 9.86 11.12 -16.83
C ILE A 52 8.95 10.08 -16.16
N ILE A 53 9.16 9.84 -14.87
CA ILE A 53 8.41 8.81 -14.15
C ILE A 53 6.99 9.31 -13.85
N ASP A 54 6.00 8.69 -14.48
CA ASP A 54 4.62 8.71 -14.00
C ASP A 54 4.45 7.65 -12.90
N TRP A 55 4.43 8.09 -11.64
CA TRP A 55 4.24 7.23 -10.48
C TRP A 55 2.87 6.55 -10.44
N PHE A 56 1.82 7.19 -10.95
CA PHE A 56 0.48 6.60 -11.01
C PHE A 56 0.45 5.41 -11.96
N ALA A 57 1.01 5.59 -13.17
CA ALA A 57 1.11 4.50 -14.14
C ALA A 57 2.02 3.37 -13.64
N LYS A 58 3.17 3.71 -13.04
CA LYS A 58 4.13 2.72 -12.53
C LYS A 58 3.52 1.78 -11.49
N LEU A 59 2.83 2.34 -10.47
CA LEU A 59 2.18 1.55 -9.43
C LEU A 59 1.05 0.68 -9.99
N ARG A 60 0.22 1.23 -10.88
CA ARG A 60 -0.88 0.50 -11.53
C ARG A 60 -0.38 -0.68 -12.37
N GLN A 61 0.63 -0.44 -13.20
CA GLN A 61 1.21 -1.49 -14.07
C GLN A 61 1.86 -2.61 -13.25
N PHE A 62 2.60 -2.27 -12.19
CA PHE A 62 3.19 -3.27 -11.30
C PHE A 62 2.11 -4.13 -10.65
N ARG A 63 1.10 -3.50 -10.05
CA ARG A 63 -0.04 -4.20 -9.42
C ARG A 63 -0.75 -5.11 -10.41
N LYS A 64 -1.06 -4.61 -11.61
CA LYS A 64 -1.84 -5.32 -12.62
C LYS A 64 -1.17 -6.63 -13.03
N SER A 65 0.11 -6.59 -13.39
CA SER A 65 0.81 -7.78 -13.87
C SER A 65 1.10 -8.79 -12.76
N ARG A 66 1.46 -8.34 -11.55
CA ARG A 66 1.72 -9.25 -10.42
C ARG A 66 0.44 -9.87 -9.90
N LEU A 67 -0.66 -9.13 -9.84
CA LEU A 67 -1.94 -9.72 -9.45
C LEU A 67 -2.41 -10.77 -10.48
N ALA A 68 -2.18 -10.55 -11.77
CA ALA A 68 -2.48 -11.54 -12.80
C ALA A 68 -1.61 -12.79 -12.68
N TYR A 69 -0.32 -12.63 -12.36
CA TYR A 69 0.58 -13.74 -12.03
C TYR A 69 0.09 -14.53 -10.80
N LEU A 70 -0.25 -13.85 -9.70
CA LEU A 70 -0.79 -14.50 -8.50
C LEU A 70 -2.12 -15.21 -8.79
N ALA A 71 -3.02 -14.59 -9.54
CA ALA A 71 -4.29 -15.19 -9.95
C ALA A 71 -4.09 -16.43 -10.82
N TYR A 72 -3.14 -16.40 -11.75
CA TYR A 72 -2.80 -17.56 -12.58
C TYR A 72 -2.29 -18.74 -11.74
N HIS A 73 -1.44 -18.47 -10.74
CA HIS A 73 -0.91 -19.50 -9.87
C HIS A 73 -1.93 -20.07 -8.86
N ASP A 74 -3.07 -19.40 -8.67
CA ASP A 74 -4.18 -19.83 -7.82
C ASP A 74 -5.21 -20.71 -8.55
N LEU A 75 -5.20 -20.69 -9.89
CA LEU A 75 -6.15 -21.47 -10.68
C LEU A 75 -5.99 -22.96 -10.41
N PHE A 76 -7.11 -23.62 -10.13
CA PHE A 76 -7.20 -25.07 -9.92
C PHE A 76 -6.34 -25.60 -8.75
N LYS A 77 -6.07 -24.74 -7.77
CA LYS A 77 -5.28 -25.08 -6.58
C LYS A 77 -6.12 -25.61 -5.41
N SER A 78 -5.44 -26.28 -4.50
CA SER A 78 -6.00 -26.69 -3.21
C SER A 78 -6.27 -25.50 -2.29
N LEU A 79 -7.00 -25.72 -1.20
CA LEU A 79 -7.28 -24.68 -0.21
C LEU A 79 -5.99 -24.12 0.43
N ASP A 80 -5.03 -24.99 0.77
CA ASP A 80 -3.78 -24.57 1.40
C ASP A 80 -2.92 -23.70 0.47
N GLU A 81 -2.91 -24.01 -0.82
CA GLU A 81 -2.25 -23.18 -1.84
C GLU A 81 -2.97 -21.84 -2.03
N HIS A 82 -4.30 -21.82 -1.92
CA HIS A 82 -5.07 -20.58 -1.97
C HIS A 82 -4.77 -19.64 -0.79
N LEU A 83 -4.56 -20.19 0.42
CA LEU A 83 -4.13 -19.41 1.58
C LEU A 83 -2.78 -18.73 1.33
N GLU A 84 -1.81 -19.44 0.74
CA GLU A 84 -0.53 -18.85 0.33
C GLU A 84 -0.75 -17.71 -0.69
N THR A 85 -1.63 -17.89 -1.67
CA THR A 85 -1.94 -16.82 -2.63
C THR A 85 -2.52 -15.59 -1.94
N MET A 86 -3.44 -15.75 -0.99
CA MET A 86 -4.01 -14.62 -0.24
C MET A 86 -2.95 -13.86 0.56
N HIS A 87 -1.99 -14.58 1.15
CA HIS A 87 -0.84 -13.94 1.79
C HIS A 87 -0.02 -13.14 0.77
N ARG A 88 0.27 -13.70 -0.41
CA ARG A 88 1.02 -12.98 -1.48
C ARG A 88 0.27 -11.78 -2.05
N VAL A 89 -1.05 -11.84 -2.14
CA VAL A 89 -1.89 -10.70 -2.53
C VAL A 89 -1.79 -9.59 -1.47
N SER A 90 -1.75 -9.96 -0.19
CA SER A 90 -1.56 -9.02 0.91
C SER A 90 -0.17 -8.39 0.90
N ASP A 91 0.87 -9.18 0.60
CA ASP A 91 2.25 -8.69 0.50
C ASP A 91 2.42 -7.69 -0.67
N LEU A 92 1.76 -7.96 -1.79
CA LEU A 92 1.71 -7.01 -2.91
C LEU A 92 1.03 -5.70 -2.50
N ALA A 93 -0.04 -5.76 -1.70
CA ALA A 93 -0.70 -4.55 -1.19
C ALA A 93 0.21 -3.76 -0.23
N ASP A 94 0.84 -4.44 0.73
CA ASP A 94 1.80 -3.83 1.66
C ASP A 94 2.91 -3.09 0.91
N LEU A 95 3.55 -3.76 -0.06
CA LEU A 95 4.62 -3.16 -0.86
C LEU A 95 4.12 -1.90 -1.59
N LEU A 96 2.97 -1.97 -2.26
CA LEU A 96 2.44 -0.84 -3.03
C LEU A 96 2.03 0.34 -2.14
N ILE A 97 1.51 0.06 -0.94
CA ILE A 97 1.24 1.09 0.09
C ILE A 97 2.55 1.73 0.55
N GLN A 98 3.58 0.93 0.83
CA GLN A 98 4.90 1.43 1.20
C GLN A 98 5.49 2.31 0.09
N LYS A 99 5.42 1.90 -1.18
CA LYS A 99 5.90 2.73 -2.30
C LYS A 99 5.10 4.01 -2.45
N ALA A 100 3.77 3.96 -2.34
CA ALA A 100 2.94 5.16 -2.37
C ALA A 100 3.27 6.12 -1.23
N HIS A 101 3.52 5.61 -0.03
CA HIS A 101 3.95 6.38 1.14
C HIS A 101 5.31 7.05 0.90
N GLN A 102 6.31 6.31 0.45
CA GLN A 102 7.65 6.85 0.13
C GLN A 102 7.59 7.96 -0.92
N ILE A 103 6.84 7.75 -2.02
CA ILE A 103 6.68 8.74 -3.10
C ILE A 103 6.01 10.01 -2.58
N ALA A 104 4.92 9.85 -1.81
CA ALA A 104 4.18 10.98 -1.26
C ALA A 104 5.00 11.75 -0.19
N ALA A 105 5.75 11.03 0.64
CA ALA A 105 6.63 11.61 1.66
C ALA A 105 7.76 12.41 1.02
N ALA A 106 8.40 11.89 -0.03
CA ALA A 106 9.43 12.63 -0.78
C ALA A 106 8.89 13.94 -1.39
N ASP A 107 7.68 13.93 -1.96
CA ASP A 107 7.04 15.15 -2.48
C ASP A 107 6.71 16.16 -1.37
N MET A 108 6.28 15.68 -0.21
CA MET A 108 6.03 16.53 0.95
C MET A 108 7.32 17.13 1.50
N ALA A 109 8.37 16.32 1.67
CA ALA A 109 9.67 16.76 2.17
C ALA A 109 10.31 17.82 1.27
N ALA A 110 10.23 17.64 -0.06
CA ALA A 110 10.75 18.61 -1.03
C ALA A 110 10.09 20.01 -0.90
N LYS A 111 8.83 20.09 -0.44
CA LYS A 111 8.06 21.34 -0.36
C LYS A 111 8.05 21.95 1.04
N HIS A 112 7.97 21.11 2.06
CA HIS A 112 7.64 21.48 3.43
C HIS A 112 8.71 21.08 4.44
N GLY A 113 9.77 20.36 4.03
CA GLY A 113 10.73 19.75 4.93
C GLY A 113 10.16 18.54 5.67
N LEU A 114 10.87 18.11 6.71
CA LEU A 114 10.43 17.05 7.62
C LEU A 114 9.75 17.66 8.83
N VAL A 115 8.75 16.98 9.39
CA VAL A 115 8.17 17.35 10.68
C VAL A 115 9.19 17.02 11.77
N ILE A 116 9.52 18.00 12.60
CA ILE A 116 10.37 17.81 13.77
C ILE A 116 9.60 18.16 15.03
N ASP A 117 9.90 17.47 16.12
CA ASP A 117 9.35 17.77 17.43
C ASP A 117 10.12 18.90 18.15
N ALA A 118 9.75 19.17 19.40
CA ALA A 118 10.39 20.21 20.21
C ALA A 118 11.87 19.91 20.56
N SER A 119 12.29 18.65 20.51
CA SER A 119 13.69 18.23 20.65
C SER A 119 14.47 18.29 19.33
N GLY A 120 13.81 18.55 18.21
CA GLY A 120 14.41 18.54 16.88
C GLY A 120 14.45 17.14 16.23
N GLU A 121 13.80 16.15 16.83
CA GLU A 121 13.76 14.78 16.31
C GLU A 121 12.67 14.62 15.24
N PRO A 122 12.88 13.80 14.19
CA PRO A 122 11.87 13.58 13.17
C PRO A 122 10.59 12.93 13.73
N VAL A 123 9.45 13.48 13.33
CA VAL A 123 8.14 12.87 13.55
C VAL A 123 7.69 12.23 12.25
N GLU A 124 7.28 10.97 12.30
CA GLU A 124 6.88 10.21 11.12
C GLU A 124 5.41 9.81 11.12
N MET A 125 4.84 9.72 9.91
CA MET A 125 3.59 8.99 9.71
C MET A 125 3.84 7.48 9.69
N MET A 126 2.96 6.75 10.35
CA MET A 126 2.79 5.31 10.24
C MET A 126 1.48 5.02 9.49
N VAL A 127 1.53 4.07 8.56
CA VAL A 127 0.35 3.54 7.88
C VAL A 127 -0.01 2.20 8.52
N TRP A 128 -1.22 2.13 9.06
CA TRP A 128 -1.78 0.93 9.66
C TRP A 128 -2.85 0.34 8.75
N ALA A 129 -2.77 -0.96 8.52
CA ALA A 129 -3.81 -1.72 7.87
C ALA A 129 -4.70 -2.41 8.90
N LEU A 130 -6.01 -2.37 8.66
CA LEU A 130 -7.02 -3.07 9.44
C LEU A 130 -7.72 -4.10 8.53
N GLY A 131 -8.77 -4.74 9.06
CA GLY A 131 -9.60 -5.67 8.29
C GLY A 131 -8.78 -6.84 7.74
N LYS A 132 -9.05 -7.19 6.47
CA LYS A 132 -8.37 -8.30 5.78
C LYS A 132 -6.89 -8.05 5.54
N LEU A 133 -6.49 -6.81 5.25
CA LEU A 133 -5.07 -6.50 5.06
C LEU A 133 -4.29 -6.58 6.38
N GLY A 134 -4.91 -6.15 7.48
CA GLY A 134 -4.36 -6.30 8.82
C GLY A 134 -3.98 -7.76 9.14
N THR A 135 -4.85 -8.71 8.79
CA THR A 135 -4.63 -10.15 8.97
C THR A 135 -3.94 -10.86 7.81
N ARG A 136 -3.57 -10.15 6.74
CA ARG A 136 -2.94 -10.72 5.51
C ARG A 136 -3.83 -11.71 4.75
N GLU A 137 -5.13 -11.45 4.73
CA GLU A 137 -6.17 -12.28 4.10
C GLU A 137 -6.86 -11.54 2.93
N LEU A 138 -6.15 -10.67 2.20
CA LEU A 138 -6.74 -9.98 1.05
C LEU A 138 -7.10 -10.97 -0.06
N ASN A 139 -8.22 -10.67 -0.74
CA ASN A 139 -8.58 -11.29 -2.00
C ASN A 139 -8.42 -10.30 -3.18
N TYR A 140 -8.53 -10.79 -4.42
CA TYR A 140 -8.24 -10.02 -5.64
C TYR A 140 -9.00 -8.70 -5.82
N SER A 141 -10.18 -8.57 -5.20
CA SER A 141 -11.05 -7.41 -5.30
C SER A 141 -11.30 -6.74 -3.94
N SER A 142 -10.45 -7.02 -2.95
CA SER A 142 -10.59 -6.40 -1.63
C SER A 142 -10.18 -4.93 -1.65
N ASP A 143 -10.83 -4.16 -0.79
CA ASP A 143 -10.40 -2.80 -0.44
C ASP A 143 -9.26 -2.88 0.56
N VAL A 144 -8.45 -1.82 0.65
CA VAL A 144 -7.43 -1.69 1.69
C VAL A 144 -7.93 -0.76 2.78
N ASP A 145 -8.20 -1.32 3.96
CA ASP A 145 -8.64 -0.57 5.13
C ASP A 145 -7.43 0.07 5.82
N LEU A 146 -7.26 1.39 5.72
CA LEU A 146 -6.09 2.10 6.22
C LEU A 146 -6.44 3.12 7.32
N VAL A 147 -5.52 3.28 8.26
CA VAL A 147 -5.48 4.37 9.25
C VAL A 147 -4.10 4.98 9.25
N PHE A 148 -4.04 6.31 9.25
CA PHE A 148 -2.79 7.04 9.31
C PHE A 148 -2.58 7.61 10.71
N LEU A 149 -1.46 7.25 11.32
CA LEU A 149 -1.07 7.72 12.64
C LEU A 149 0.26 8.45 12.59
N TYR A 150 0.51 9.34 13.53
CA TYR A 150 1.84 9.92 13.76
C TYR A 150 2.13 9.92 15.27
N SER A 151 3.41 9.86 15.65
CA SER A 151 3.79 9.64 17.05
C SER A 151 3.34 10.78 17.98
N GLN A 152 3.59 12.03 17.57
CA GLN A 152 3.37 13.23 18.38
C GLN A 152 3.28 14.50 17.54
N ASP A 153 2.97 15.63 18.17
CA ASP A 153 2.94 16.92 17.47
C ASP A 153 4.35 17.41 17.11
N GLY A 154 4.41 18.35 16.18
CA GLY A 154 5.65 18.89 15.64
C GLY A 154 5.37 19.86 14.51
N VAL A 155 6.44 20.47 13.99
CA VAL A 155 6.37 21.50 12.95
C VAL A 155 7.36 21.17 11.85
N SER A 156 6.94 21.30 10.59
CA SER A 156 7.81 20.99 9.47
C SER A 156 8.88 22.06 9.26
N ASN A 157 10.13 21.65 9.05
CA ASN A 157 11.31 22.52 9.06
C ASN A 157 11.65 23.18 7.69
N GLY A 158 10.79 23.04 6.68
CA GLY A 158 10.99 23.62 5.36
C GLY A 158 10.45 25.06 5.23
N LYS A 159 10.76 25.69 4.09
CA LYS A 159 10.40 27.10 3.79
C LYS A 159 8.90 27.40 3.90
N ARG A 160 8.05 26.40 3.66
CA ARG A 160 6.58 26.48 3.82
C ARG A 160 6.20 25.56 4.97
N SER A 161 6.52 25.98 6.19
CA SER A 161 6.27 25.18 7.39
C SER A 161 4.79 24.83 7.57
N LEU A 162 4.52 23.63 8.10
CA LEU A 162 3.20 23.13 8.44
C LEU A 162 3.25 22.46 9.82
N GLU A 163 2.19 22.63 10.60
CA GLU A 163 1.92 21.80 11.77
C GLU A 163 1.78 20.32 11.36
N ALA A 164 2.20 19.40 12.23
CA ALA A 164 2.15 17.96 12.03
C ALA A 164 0.77 17.49 11.53
N SER A 165 -0.31 17.94 12.17
CA SER A 165 -1.69 17.61 11.77
C SER A 165 -1.97 17.96 10.31
N SER A 166 -1.63 19.17 9.88
CA SER A 166 -1.83 19.64 8.51
C SER A 166 -0.89 18.94 7.52
N TYR A 167 0.36 18.68 7.91
CA TYR A 167 1.34 17.98 7.10
C TYR A 167 0.87 16.55 6.82
N PHE A 168 0.52 15.79 7.86
CA PHE A 168 0.16 14.38 7.74
C PHE A 168 -1.21 14.17 7.11
N ILE A 169 -2.18 15.09 7.28
CA ILE A 169 -3.43 15.06 6.49
C ILE A 169 -3.12 15.19 4.99
N ARG A 170 -2.25 16.13 4.59
CA ARG A 170 -1.87 16.30 3.17
C ARG A 170 -1.07 15.12 2.64
N LEU A 171 -0.19 14.54 3.46
CA LEU A 171 0.51 13.32 3.11
C LEU A 171 -0.46 12.17 2.87
N GLY A 172 -1.40 11.93 3.79
CA GLY A 172 -2.42 10.89 3.66
C GLY A 172 -3.27 11.05 2.40
N GLN A 173 -3.67 12.29 2.07
CA GLN A 173 -4.39 12.57 0.82
C GLN A 173 -3.60 12.20 -0.43
N LYS A 174 -2.27 12.43 -0.43
CA LYS A 174 -1.39 12.05 -1.54
C LYS A 174 -1.26 10.53 -1.67
N ILE A 175 -1.12 9.82 -0.55
CA ILE A 175 -1.07 8.35 -0.53
C ILE A 175 -2.36 7.78 -1.12
N ILE A 176 -3.53 8.22 -0.63
CA ILE A 176 -4.83 7.80 -1.15
C ILE A 176 -4.94 8.09 -2.63
N LYS A 177 -4.52 9.28 -3.08
CA LYS A 177 -4.56 9.63 -4.50
C LYS A 177 -3.71 8.66 -5.33
N LEU A 178 -2.49 8.33 -4.92
CA LEU A 178 -1.62 7.39 -5.64
C LEU A 178 -2.21 5.97 -5.75
N LEU A 179 -2.99 5.55 -4.75
CA LEU A 179 -3.56 4.20 -4.70
C LEU A 179 -4.93 4.09 -5.40
N ASP A 180 -5.81 5.08 -5.18
CA ASP A 180 -7.25 5.02 -5.47
C ASP A 180 -7.66 5.88 -6.68
N HIS A 181 -6.73 6.56 -7.34
CA HIS A 181 -7.06 7.32 -8.54
C HIS A 181 -7.40 6.38 -9.70
N PHE A 182 -8.68 6.34 -10.07
CA PHE A 182 -9.20 5.55 -11.18
C PHE A 182 -8.88 6.18 -12.55
N THR A 183 -8.36 5.37 -13.45
CA THR A 183 -8.03 5.72 -14.84
C THR A 183 -8.58 4.68 -15.80
N GLN A 184 -8.36 4.84 -17.12
CA GLN A 184 -8.74 3.82 -18.11
C GLN A 184 -8.04 2.47 -17.89
N ASP A 185 -6.84 2.46 -17.27
CA ASP A 185 -6.15 1.22 -16.91
C ASP A 185 -6.51 0.70 -15.50
N GLY A 186 -7.56 1.27 -14.88
CA GLY A 186 -7.99 0.98 -13.52
C GLY A 186 -7.24 1.80 -12.46
N GLN A 187 -7.11 1.22 -11.26
CA GLN A 187 -6.44 1.79 -10.08
C GLN A 187 -5.63 0.72 -9.35
N VAL A 188 -4.84 1.13 -8.33
CA VAL A 188 -4.01 0.21 -7.55
C VAL A 188 -4.89 -0.55 -6.54
N TYR A 189 -5.55 0.18 -5.64
CA TYR A 189 -6.51 -0.34 -4.67
C TYR A 189 -7.59 0.70 -4.37
N ARG A 190 -8.81 0.25 -4.08
CA ARG A 190 -9.80 1.09 -3.40
C ARG A 190 -9.36 1.25 -1.95
N VAL A 191 -9.30 2.48 -1.45
CA VAL A 191 -8.83 2.76 -0.09
C VAL A 191 -10.02 3.09 0.80
N ASP A 192 -10.22 2.30 1.86
CA ASP A 192 -11.24 2.55 2.88
C ASP A 192 -10.59 3.17 4.13
N MET A 193 -11.04 4.36 4.50
CA MET A 193 -10.55 5.10 5.67
C MET A 193 -11.56 5.12 6.82
N ARG A 194 -12.67 4.37 6.74
CA ARG A 194 -13.80 4.46 7.70
C ARG A 194 -13.50 3.90 9.08
N LEU A 195 -12.45 3.10 9.23
CA LEU A 195 -12.04 2.51 10.51
C LEU A 195 -11.14 3.42 11.35
N ARG A 196 -10.82 4.63 10.87
CA ARG A 196 -10.09 5.63 11.67
C ARG A 196 -10.98 6.22 12.77
N PRO A 197 -10.39 6.81 13.84
CA PRO A 197 -11.16 7.50 14.89
C PRO A 197 -12.19 8.48 14.33
N PHE A 198 -13.42 8.43 14.88
CA PHE A 198 -14.58 9.21 14.42
C PHE A 198 -15.02 8.93 12.96
N GLY A 199 -14.53 7.85 12.34
CA GLY A 199 -14.87 7.44 10.98
C GLY A 199 -14.70 8.57 9.97
N SER A 200 -15.67 8.73 9.07
CA SER A 200 -15.63 9.76 8.02
C SER A 200 -15.63 11.20 8.55
N ALA A 201 -16.08 11.45 9.78
CA ALA A 201 -16.10 12.77 10.41
C ALA A 201 -14.75 13.13 11.06
N GLY A 202 -13.89 12.14 11.31
CA GLY A 202 -12.57 12.34 11.92
C GLY A 202 -11.52 12.85 10.94
N PRO A 203 -10.42 13.42 11.47
CA PRO A 203 -9.28 13.82 10.65
C PRO A 203 -8.70 12.60 9.92
N LEU A 204 -8.11 12.84 8.74
CA LEU A 204 -7.56 11.76 7.92
C LEU A 204 -6.34 11.08 8.57
N ALA A 205 -5.59 11.84 9.36
CA ALA A 205 -4.47 11.38 10.16
C ALA A 205 -4.58 11.95 11.58
N CYS A 206 -4.22 11.18 12.59
CA CYS A 206 -4.23 11.62 13.99
C CYS A 206 -3.00 11.13 14.76
N SER A 207 -2.71 11.73 15.90
CA SER A 207 -1.63 11.26 16.76
C SER A 207 -1.99 9.91 17.41
N VAL A 208 -0.97 9.14 17.79
CA VAL A 208 -1.15 7.92 18.59
C VAL A 208 -1.86 8.23 19.91
N GLY A 209 -1.52 9.35 20.55
CA GLY A 209 -2.21 9.79 21.78
C GLY A 209 -3.70 10.05 21.57
N ALA A 210 -4.08 10.69 20.45
CA ALA A 210 -5.48 10.93 20.10
C ALA A 210 -6.25 9.61 19.85
N LEU A 211 -5.61 8.63 19.18
CA LEU A 211 -6.20 7.30 19.00
C LEU A 211 -6.42 6.59 20.35
N GLN A 212 -5.44 6.62 21.25
CA GLN A 212 -5.55 5.98 22.57
C GLN A 212 -6.70 6.59 23.38
N GLN A 213 -6.79 7.92 23.42
CA GLN A 213 -7.90 8.61 24.08
C GLN A 213 -9.24 8.24 23.45
N TYR A 214 -9.32 8.22 22.11
CA TYR A 214 -10.54 7.81 21.40
C TYR A 214 -10.96 6.40 21.80
N LEU A 215 -10.08 5.40 21.69
CA LEU A 215 -10.41 4.02 22.00
C LEU A 215 -10.81 3.82 23.46
N GLN A 216 -10.22 4.58 24.38
CA GLN A 216 -10.51 4.50 25.81
C GLN A 216 -11.90 5.06 26.15
N TYR A 217 -12.23 6.25 25.64
CA TYR A 217 -13.40 7.02 26.09
C TYR A 217 -14.60 6.97 25.14
N GLU A 218 -14.37 6.91 23.83
CA GLU A 218 -15.42 7.06 22.80
C GLU A 218 -15.59 5.80 21.93
N GLY A 219 -14.53 5.00 21.78
CA GLY A 219 -14.45 3.89 20.84
C GLY A 219 -15.37 2.75 21.22
N ARG A 220 -16.23 2.37 20.27
CA ARG A 220 -17.19 1.27 20.42
C ARG A 220 -16.46 -0.07 20.48
N GLU A 221 -17.09 -1.07 21.08
CA GLU A 221 -16.50 -2.41 21.26
C GLU A 221 -16.03 -3.01 19.93
N TRP A 222 -16.80 -2.86 18.84
CA TRP A 222 -16.42 -3.36 17.53
C TRP A 222 -15.20 -2.65 16.93
N GLU A 223 -14.99 -1.37 17.23
CA GLU A 223 -13.79 -0.62 16.80
C GLU A 223 -12.56 -1.16 17.53
N ARG A 224 -12.68 -1.46 18.83
CA ARG A 224 -11.61 -2.10 19.60
C ARG A 224 -11.25 -3.47 19.02
N PHE A 225 -12.25 -4.27 18.64
CA PHE A 225 -12.00 -5.56 17.96
C PHE A 225 -11.30 -5.39 16.60
N ALA A 226 -11.66 -4.36 15.82
CA ALA A 226 -10.98 -4.07 14.56
C ALA A 226 -9.48 -3.75 14.79
N TRP A 227 -9.16 -3.00 15.84
CA TRP A 227 -7.79 -2.66 16.20
C TRP A 227 -6.95 -3.84 16.70
N MET A 228 -7.55 -4.91 17.25
CA MET A 228 -6.79 -6.12 17.63
C MET A 228 -6.15 -6.84 16.43
N ARG A 229 -6.68 -6.60 15.23
CA ARG A 229 -6.18 -7.15 13.96
C ARG A 229 -5.38 -6.13 13.16
N ALA A 230 -5.11 -4.96 13.73
CA ALA A 230 -4.37 -3.92 13.05
C ALA A 230 -2.88 -4.30 12.94
N ARG A 231 -2.28 -3.98 11.80
CA ARG A 231 -0.85 -4.21 11.54
C ARG A 231 -0.26 -2.99 10.86
N MET A 232 0.89 -2.55 11.32
CA MET A 232 1.63 -1.50 10.65
C MET A 232 2.20 -2.03 9.33
N VAL A 233 1.96 -1.33 8.23
CA VAL A 233 2.39 -1.73 6.87
C VAL A 233 3.46 -0.81 6.29
N SER A 234 3.62 0.41 6.83
CA SER A 234 4.66 1.33 6.37
C SER A 234 4.97 2.42 7.41
N THR A 235 6.24 2.83 7.47
CA THR A 235 6.73 4.06 8.14
C THR A 235 7.50 4.91 7.12
N GLN A 236 7.76 6.19 7.42
CA GLN A 236 8.47 7.08 6.48
C GLN A 236 9.94 6.67 6.32
N SER A 237 10.59 6.26 7.41
CA SER A 237 11.96 5.74 7.40
C SER A 237 12.08 4.28 6.97
N ALA A 238 11.00 3.59 6.59
CA ALA A 238 11.08 2.24 6.02
C ALA A 238 11.64 2.28 4.58
N VAL A 239 12.87 2.77 4.44
CA VAL A 239 13.77 2.52 3.31
C VAL A 239 14.76 1.49 3.86
N ASP A 240 14.60 0.25 3.42
CA ASP A 240 15.53 -0.87 3.66
C ASP A 240 15.82 -1.21 5.13
N ALA A 241 14.80 -1.72 5.84
CA ALA A 241 15.08 -2.68 6.90
C ALA A 241 15.26 -4.05 6.23
N GLU A 242 16.48 -4.30 5.73
CA GLU A 242 16.94 -5.64 5.41
C GLU A 242 16.75 -6.55 6.64
N VAL A 243 16.00 -7.63 6.44
CA VAL A 243 16.26 -8.94 7.06
C VAL A 243 16.26 -9.97 5.95
#